data_AF-A0A1J3C8D5-F1
#
_entry.id   AF-A0A1J3C8D5-F1
#
_cell.length_a   1.000
_cell.length_b   1.000
_cell.length_c   1.000
_cell.angle_alpha   90.00
_cell.angle_beta   90.00
_cell.angle_gamma   90.00
#
_symmetry.space_group_name_H-M   'P 1'
#
loop_
_entity.id
_entity.type
_entity.pdbx_description
1 polymer ?
#
loop_
_entity_poly.entity_id
_entity_poly.type
_entity_poly.pdbx_seq_one_letter_code
_entity_poly.pdbx_strand_id
1 'polypeptide(L)'
;MADSRNGKSLFFCFSFFVSVSLLFLSPSYSDTSPVVAASESDPILYENPVATPGVVVTDSESDRQSVSLHRLEELVRNLTEVVARLEARLSETPFKEIISRGNSGDETEEEEGIREKAKAFSVTKYSPFWSERFEFISAVKLNSDATCINVLPFRDYEGLSKYFAVGDSSGRLYVFLRNGDVLVEFFTTCDSPITAMVSYMSVYKNESFVVTGHQSGVVLLHRLREGSIGEDSNSAAMENVGKFDGTEDGLQVTLLEVHHVGRVRYILATDLTGKLTVFTENRTVYGSVTPSSRPLVFLKQRLLF
;
A
#
# COMPACT_ATOMS: atom_id res chain seq x y z
N MET A 1 -25.13 -1.48 60.95
CA MET A 1 -26.58 -1.58 60.65
C MET A 1 -26.80 -0.98 59.27
N ALA A 2 -27.75 -1.49 58.49
CA ALA A 2 -27.96 -1.17 57.06
C ALA A 2 -26.80 -1.56 56.11
N ASP A 3 -27.06 -2.59 55.31
CA ASP A 3 -26.44 -2.89 54.01
C ASP A 3 -27.51 -2.58 52.94
N SER A 4 -27.13 -2.14 51.74
CA SER A 4 -27.96 -2.33 50.52
C SER A 4 -27.20 -1.95 49.24
N ARG A 5 -26.95 -2.99 48.44
CA ARG A 5 -26.88 -2.97 46.96
C ARG A 5 -27.79 -1.92 46.29
N ASN A 6 -27.34 -1.36 45.17
CA ASN A 6 -27.88 -1.71 43.84
C ASN A 6 -27.17 -0.96 42.70
N GLY A 7 -26.71 -1.71 41.69
CA GLY A 7 -26.14 -1.13 40.47
C GLY A 7 -26.31 -2.05 39.27
N LYS A 8 -27.16 -1.66 38.32
CA LYS A 8 -27.28 -2.17 36.93
C LYS A 8 -28.39 -1.43 36.17
N SER A 9 -28.32 -1.50 34.84
CA SER A 9 -29.29 -1.01 33.86
C SER A 9 -29.46 0.51 33.71
N LEU A 10 -28.77 1.07 32.70
CA LEU A 10 -29.09 2.38 32.11
C LEU A 10 -28.81 2.40 30.59
N PHE A 11 -28.88 1.24 29.93
CA PHE A 11 -28.36 1.03 28.56
C PHE A 11 -29.44 0.82 27.48
N PHE A 12 -30.73 0.89 27.84
CA PHE A 12 -31.83 0.44 26.95
C PHE A 12 -32.63 1.56 26.25
N CYS A 13 -32.37 2.84 26.54
CA CYS A 13 -33.18 3.95 26.02
C CYS A 13 -32.66 4.60 24.73
N PHE A 14 -31.41 4.34 24.32
CA PHE A 14 -30.77 5.07 23.22
C PHE A 14 -31.02 4.48 21.82
N SER A 15 -31.41 3.20 21.71
CA SER A 15 -31.68 2.55 20.42
C SER A 15 -33.00 2.99 19.77
N PHE A 16 -34.00 3.37 20.58
CA PHE A 16 -35.36 3.64 20.11
C PHE A 16 -35.51 4.98 19.37
N PHE A 17 -34.64 5.96 19.62
CA PHE A 17 -34.68 7.26 18.93
C PHE A 17 -34.03 7.23 17.54
N VAL A 18 -33.17 6.24 17.25
CA VAL A 18 -32.46 6.15 15.95
C VAL A 18 -33.35 5.49 14.89
N SER A 19 -34.19 4.52 15.25
CA SER A 19 -35.07 3.81 14.30
C SER A 19 -36.21 4.67 13.77
N VAL A 20 -36.82 5.52 14.61
CA VAL A 20 -37.94 6.40 14.23
C VAL A 20 -37.53 7.46 13.20
N SER A 21 -36.27 7.91 13.26
CA SER A 21 -35.72 8.94 12.37
C SER A 21 -35.54 8.47 10.91
N LEU A 22 -35.63 7.16 10.63
CA LEU A 22 -35.46 6.58 9.29
C LEU A 22 -36.77 6.36 8.52
N LEU A 23 -37.93 6.70 9.11
CA LEU A 23 -39.25 6.48 8.51
C LEU A 23 -39.90 7.71 7.84
N PHE A 24 -39.19 8.86 7.79
CA PHE A 24 -39.76 10.15 7.35
C PHE A 24 -38.93 10.88 6.26
N LEU A 25 -38.14 10.16 5.46
CA LEU A 25 -37.37 10.72 4.34
C LEU A 25 -37.67 9.97 3.03
N SER A 26 -38.89 10.17 2.53
CA SER A 26 -39.35 9.69 1.22
C SER A 26 -39.29 10.83 0.17
N PRO A 27 -38.39 10.78 -0.83
CA PRO A 27 -38.41 11.74 -1.93
C PRO A 27 -39.44 11.31 -2.99
N SER A 28 -40.64 11.88 -2.93
CA SER A 28 -41.70 11.63 -3.93
C SER A 28 -41.79 12.78 -4.93
N TYR A 29 -40.94 12.74 -5.97
CA TYR A 29 -41.08 13.47 -7.24
C TYR A 29 -40.57 12.49 -8.31
N SER A 30 -41.38 11.90 -9.20
CA SER A 30 -42.19 12.52 -10.26
C SER A 30 -41.35 13.34 -11.24
N ASP A 31 -41.07 12.76 -12.39
CA ASP A 31 -40.78 13.50 -13.62
C ASP A 31 -41.48 12.84 -14.80
N THR A 32 -41.73 13.61 -15.85
CA THR A 32 -42.65 13.30 -16.95
C THR A 32 -41.91 13.00 -18.23
N SER A 33 -42.27 11.90 -18.91
CA SER A 33 -41.69 11.54 -20.21
C SER A 33 -42.70 11.72 -21.35
N PRO A 34 -42.38 12.56 -22.33
CA PRO A 34 -43.03 12.51 -23.65
C PRO A 34 -42.00 12.61 -24.80
N VAL A 35 -41.64 11.49 -25.41
CA VAL A 35 -41.03 11.46 -26.76
C VAL A 35 -41.78 10.45 -27.64
N VAL A 36 -41.97 10.82 -28.91
CA VAL A 36 -42.86 10.16 -29.87
C VAL A 36 -42.20 8.93 -30.52
N ALA A 37 -43.04 8.01 -31.00
CA ALA A 37 -42.62 6.74 -31.59
C ALA A 37 -42.20 6.83 -33.07
N ALA A 38 -41.49 5.77 -33.49
CA ALA A 38 -41.41 5.20 -34.84
C ALA A 38 -40.82 6.02 -36.00
N SER A 39 -39.76 5.46 -36.60
CA SER A 39 -39.68 5.27 -38.04
C SER A 39 -38.99 3.93 -38.32
N GLU A 40 -39.55 3.12 -39.22
CA GLU A 40 -39.02 1.82 -39.62
C GLU A 40 -38.04 1.96 -40.80
N SER A 41 -37.02 1.09 -40.86
CA SER A 41 -36.47 0.57 -42.11
C SER A 41 -35.65 -0.69 -41.83
N ASP A 42 -35.92 -1.74 -42.61
CA ASP A 42 -35.50 -3.12 -42.32
C ASP A 42 -34.29 -3.57 -43.21
N PRO A 43 -33.74 -4.79 -43.08
CA PRO A 43 -32.29 -5.04 -43.18
C PRO A 43 -31.77 -5.54 -44.54
N ILE A 44 -30.44 -5.68 -44.62
CA ILE A 44 -29.72 -6.46 -45.65
C ILE A 44 -28.84 -7.53 -44.98
N LEU A 45 -28.68 -8.66 -45.66
CA LEU A 45 -28.15 -9.96 -45.21
C LEU A 45 -27.53 -10.66 -46.46
N TYR A 46 -26.53 -11.54 -46.44
CA TYR A 46 -25.82 -12.30 -45.39
C TYR A 46 -24.45 -11.62 -45.05
N GLU A 47 -23.37 -12.18 -44.46
CA GLU A 47 -22.87 -13.56 -44.23
C GLU A 47 -22.10 -13.73 -42.90
N ASN A 48 -21.79 -14.98 -42.56
CA ASN A 48 -20.88 -15.42 -41.49
C ASN A 48 -19.90 -16.47 -42.06
N PRO A 49 -18.65 -16.52 -41.60
CA PRO A 49 -17.87 -17.75 -41.58
C PRO A 49 -17.79 -18.33 -40.15
N VAL A 50 -18.60 -19.37 -39.93
CA VAL A 50 -18.44 -20.52 -39.03
C VAL A 50 -17.20 -20.53 -38.10
N ALA A 51 -17.45 -20.68 -36.79
CA ALA A 51 -16.41 -20.96 -35.81
C ALA A 51 -15.96 -22.45 -35.84
N THR A 52 -14.66 -22.68 -35.63
CA THR A 52 -14.07 -24.00 -35.33
C THR A 52 -12.99 -23.82 -34.26
N PRO A 53 -12.85 -24.71 -33.25
CA PRO A 53 -12.16 -24.36 -32.01
C PRO A 53 -10.69 -24.78 -31.94
N GLY A 54 -9.93 -24.10 -31.06
CA GLY A 54 -8.79 -24.67 -30.36
C GLY A 54 -7.45 -24.70 -31.10
N VAL A 55 -6.69 -23.61 -31.00
CA VAL A 55 -5.22 -23.66 -30.99
C VAL A 55 -4.73 -23.03 -29.69
N VAL A 56 -3.81 -23.71 -29.01
CA VAL A 56 -3.32 -23.36 -27.67
C VAL A 56 -2.30 -22.22 -27.76
N VAL A 57 -2.49 -21.17 -26.96
CA VAL A 57 -1.58 -20.00 -26.87
C VAL A 57 -1.05 -19.84 -25.44
N THR A 58 -0.63 -20.95 -24.81
CA THR A 58 -0.09 -20.95 -23.44
C THR A 58 1.44 -20.83 -23.39
N ASP A 59 2.14 -21.39 -24.37
CA ASP A 59 3.61 -21.50 -24.36
C ASP A 59 4.29 -20.12 -24.31
N SER A 60 3.78 -19.16 -25.11
CA SER A 60 4.36 -17.82 -25.20
C SER A 60 4.23 -16.97 -23.92
N GLU A 61 3.35 -17.35 -23.00
CA GLU A 61 3.26 -16.72 -21.68
C GLU A 61 4.12 -17.45 -20.64
N SER A 62 4.12 -18.78 -20.68
CA SER A 62 5.00 -19.62 -19.84
C SER A 62 6.49 -19.29 -20.06
N ASP A 63 6.92 -19.14 -21.31
CA ASP A 63 8.29 -18.74 -21.66
C ASP A 63 8.64 -17.31 -21.18
N ARG A 64 7.65 -16.40 -21.12
CA ARG A 64 7.85 -15.05 -20.58
C ARG A 64 7.92 -15.05 -19.06
N GLN A 65 7.15 -15.92 -18.40
CA GLN A 65 7.18 -16.10 -16.95
C GLN A 65 8.52 -16.72 -16.51
N SER A 66 8.98 -17.78 -17.19
CA SER A 66 10.27 -18.43 -16.88
C SER A 66 11.46 -17.48 -17.04
N VAL A 67 11.51 -16.70 -18.12
CA VAL A 67 12.52 -15.64 -18.33
C VAL A 67 12.46 -14.56 -17.25
N SER A 68 11.26 -14.20 -16.76
CA SER A 68 11.08 -13.20 -15.72
C SER A 68 11.53 -13.71 -14.34
N LEU A 69 11.24 -14.97 -14.02
CA LEU A 69 11.69 -15.63 -12.80
C LEU A 69 13.22 -15.82 -12.80
N HIS A 70 13.82 -16.26 -13.91
CA HIS A 70 15.28 -16.37 -14.05
C HIS A 70 15.98 -15.01 -13.87
N ARG A 71 15.39 -13.91 -14.38
CA ARG A 71 15.92 -12.55 -14.15
C ARG A 71 15.87 -12.15 -12.68
N LEU A 72 14.80 -12.50 -11.95
CA LEU A 72 14.70 -12.23 -10.51
C LEU A 72 15.73 -13.05 -9.71
N GLU A 73 15.89 -14.33 -10.04
CA GLU A 73 16.89 -15.21 -9.44
C GLU A 73 18.31 -14.69 -9.68
N GLU A 74 18.63 -14.26 -10.90
CA GLU A 74 19.92 -13.63 -11.24
C GLU A 74 20.16 -12.32 -10.47
N LEU A 75 19.16 -11.42 -10.44
CA LEU A 75 19.27 -10.16 -9.67
C LEU A 75 19.53 -10.42 -8.19
N VAL A 76 18.85 -11.40 -7.58
CA VAL A 76 19.08 -11.70 -6.16
C VAL A 76 20.38 -12.45 -5.94
N ARG A 77 20.78 -13.40 -6.80
CA ARG A 77 22.11 -14.04 -6.72
C ARG A 77 23.22 -12.98 -6.70
N ASN A 78 23.12 -11.98 -7.57
CA ASN A 78 24.05 -10.86 -7.64
C ASN A 78 23.97 -9.98 -6.37
N LEU A 79 22.78 -9.71 -5.84
CA LEU A 79 22.60 -8.96 -4.59
C LEU A 79 23.16 -9.70 -3.36
N THR A 80 22.91 -11.00 -3.24
CA THR A 80 23.46 -11.88 -2.19
C THR A 80 24.98 -11.92 -2.25
N GLU A 81 25.57 -11.98 -3.46
CA GLU A 81 27.02 -11.88 -3.61
C GLU A 81 27.55 -10.50 -3.18
N VAL A 82 26.88 -9.40 -3.56
CA VAL A 82 27.26 -8.05 -3.14
C VAL A 82 27.17 -7.89 -1.61
N VAL A 83 26.13 -8.42 -0.97
CA VAL A 83 25.99 -8.43 0.50
C VAL A 83 27.09 -9.27 1.15
N ALA A 84 27.34 -10.49 0.67
CA ALA A 84 28.41 -11.35 1.22
C ALA A 84 29.81 -10.71 1.05
N ARG A 85 30.07 -10.02 -0.08
CA ARG A 85 31.28 -9.23 -0.29
C ARG A 85 31.36 -8.02 0.65
N LEU A 86 30.23 -7.38 0.98
CA LEU A 86 30.15 -6.28 1.93
C LEU A 86 30.40 -6.75 3.37
N GLU A 87 29.81 -7.88 3.77
CA GLU A 87 30.01 -8.52 5.08
C GLU A 87 31.46 -9.00 5.25
N ALA A 88 32.06 -9.58 4.20
CA ALA A 88 33.48 -9.89 4.17
C ALA A 88 34.33 -8.62 4.36
N ARG A 89 34.07 -7.56 3.61
CA ARG A 89 34.81 -6.29 3.75
C ARG A 89 34.63 -5.63 5.12
N LEU A 90 33.45 -5.74 5.75
CA LEU A 90 33.20 -5.24 7.10
C LEU A 90 33.96 -6.06 8.15
N SER A 91 33.94 -7.39 8.05
CA SER A 91 34.68 -8.28 8.96
C SER A 91 36.20 -8.25 8.77
N GLU A 92 36.68 -7.84 7.59
CA GLU A 92 38.10 -7.53 7.33
C GLU A 92 38.56 -6.19 7.95
N THR A 93 37.66 -5.30 8.41
CA THR A 93 38.09 -4.04 9.04
C THR A 93 38.58 -4.25 10.48
N PRO A 94 39.84 -3.87 10.83
CA PRO A 94 40.39 -4.10 12.16
C PRO A 94 39.95 -3.02 13.16
N PHE A 95 38.65 -2.99 13.49
CA PHE A 95 38.11 -2.14 14.58
C PHE A 95 38.65 -2.47 15.99
N LYS A 96 39.60 -3.41 16.10
CA LYS A 96 40.16 -3.93 17.35
C LYS A 96 41.41 -3.21 17.86
N GLU A 97 42.11 -2.42 17.03
CA GLU A 97 43.39 -1.77 17.43
C GLU A 97 43.22 -0.43 18.18
N ILE A 98 42.05 0.21 18.15
CA ILE A 98 41.86 1.55 18.73
C ILE A 98 41.67 1.52 20.27
N ILE A 99 41.26 0.37 20.83
CA ILE A 99 40.88 0.25 22.26
C ILE A 99 41.96 -0.46 23.10
N SER A 100 42.83 -1.27 22.50
CA SER A 100 43.79 -2.14 23.20
C SER A 100 45.07 -1.47 23.71
N ARG A 101 45.09 -0.14 23.86
CA ARG A 101 46.29 0.64 24.25
C ARG A 101 46.02 1.50 25.50
N GLY A 102 45.55 0.89 26.58
CA GLY A 102 45.08 1.64 27.75
C GLY A 102 44.76 0.89 29.04
N ASN A 103 45.48 -0.20 29.39
CA ASN A 103 45.75 -0.54 30.80
C ASN A 103 46.82 -1.64 30.94
N SER A 104 47.54 -1.63 32.06
CA SER A 104 48.60 -2.59 32.40
C SER A 104 48.60 -2.86 33.91
N GLY A 105 48.77 -4.12 34.31
CA GLY A 105 48.63 -4.59 35.69
C GLY A 105 47.22 -5.13 36.00
N ASP A 106 47.06 -6.19 36.79
CA ASP A 106 48.09 -7.04 37.41
C ASP A 106 47.60 -8.48 37.64
N GLU A 107 48.50 -9.35 38.08
CA GLU A 107 48.37 -10.82 38.14
C GLU A 107 47.29 -11.38 39.09
N THR A 108 46.61 -12.46 38.66
CA THR A 108 46.55 -13.73 39.44
C THR A 108 46.11 -14.91 38.57
N GLU A 109 46.63 -16.10 38.86
CA GLU A 109 46.33 -17.38 38.20
C GLU A 109 45.28 -18.18 38.99
N GLU A 110 44.46 -18.98 38.31
CA GLU A 110 44.26 -20.42 38.61
C GLU A 110 43.35 -21.08 37.55
N GLU A 111 43.46 -22.41 37.41
CA GLU A 111 42.87 -23.17 36.31
C GLU A 111 41.47 -23.74 36.65
N GLU A 112 40.56 -23.77 35.66
CA GLU A 112 40.08 -25.02 35.04
C GLU A 112 38.87 -24.80 34.10
N GLY A 113 38.74 -25.67 33.09
CA GLY A 113 37.42 -26.17 32.71
C GLY A 113 36.52 -25.29 31.83
N ILE A 114 36.95 -24.15 31.29
CA ILE A 114 36.19 -23.46 30.22
C ILE A 114 36.28 -24.27 28.91
N ARG A 115 35.53 -25.38 28.85
CA ARG A 115 35.10 -25.98 27.59
C ARG A 115 34.13 -25.02 26.95
N GLU A 116 34.66 -24.03 26.24
CA GLU A 116 33.86 -23.17 25.38
C GLU A 116 33.01 -24.06 24.48
N LYS A 117 31.70 -24.07 24.74
CA LYS A 117 30.73 -24.43 23.72
C LYS A 117 30.81 -23.30 22.71
N ALA A 118 31.77 -23.41 21.78
CA ALA A 118 31.81 -22.63 20.55
C ALA A 118 30.40 -22.70 19.97
N LYS A 119 29.65 -21.63 20.19
CA LYS A 119 28.20 -21.64 20.05
C LYS A 119 27.94 -21.55 18.56
N ALA A 120 28.00 -22.71 17.91
CA ALA A 120 27.94 -22.84 16.48
C ALA A 120 26.68 -22.11 16.01
N PHE A 121 26.89 -20.90 15.50
CA PHE A 121 25.83 -20.13 14.89
C PHE A 121 25.43 -20.95 13.68
N SER A 122 24.27 -21.59 13.79
CA SER A 122 23.64 -22.25 12.66
C SER A 122 23.21 -21.14 11.71
N VAL A 123 24.18 -20.65 10.93
CA VAL A 123 23.95 -19.83 9.76
C VAL A 123 23.19 -20.74 8.81
N THR A 124 21.86 -20.71 8.95
CA THR A 124 20.94 -21.44 8.10
C THR A 124 21.27 -21.06 6.68
N LYS A 125 21.86 -21.99 5.92
CA LYS A 125 22.24 -21.76 4.52
C LYS A 125 21.04 -21.14 3.82
N TYR A 126 21.20 -19.88 3.40
CA TYR A 126 20.15 -19.15 2.73
C TYR A 126 19.86 -19.89 1.42
N SER A 127 18.68 -20.49 1.29
CA SER A 127 18.31 -21.12 0.03
C SER A 127 18.16 -20.00 -1.00
N PRO A 128 18.92 -20.01 -2.11
CA PRO A 128 18.86 -18.95 -3.10
C PRO A 128 17.59 -19.04 -3.97
N PHE A 129 16.88 -20.15 -3.91
CA PHE A 129 15.75 -20.45 -4.78
C PHE A 129 14.47 -19.77 -4.27
N TRP A 130 14.07 -18.70 -4.96
CA TRP A 130 12.87 -17.94 -4.61
C TRP A 130 11.59 -18.78 -4.71
N SER A 131 11.58 -19.78 -5.59
CA SER A 131 10.51 -20.78 -5.71
C SER A 131 10.26 -21.62 -4.44
N GLU A 132 11.19 -21.70 -3.50
CA GLU A 132 10.98 -22.35 -2.19
C GLU A 132 10.34 -21.43 -1.14
N ARG A 133 10.23 -20.12 -1.43
CA ARG A 133 9.88 -19.05 -0.46
C ARG A 133 8.80 -18.09 -0.92
N PHE A 134 8.57 -18.02 -2.23
CA PHE A 134 7.63 -17.13 -2.88
C PHE A 134 6.82 -17.90 -3.91
N GLU A 135 5.52 -17.90 -3.74
CA GLU A 135 4.56 -18.35 -4.75
C GLU A 135 4.43 -17.25 -5.83
N PHE A 136 4.56 -17.61 -7.10
CA PHE A 136 4.23 -16.69 -8.18
C PHE A 136 2.71 -16.64 -8.35
N ILE A 137 2.14 -15.46 -8.15
CA ILE A 137 0.68 -15.27 -8.15
C ILE A 137 0.21 -14.64 -9.47
N SER A 138 0.86 -13.58 -9.93
CA SER A 138 0.47 -12.81 -11.11
C SER A 138 1.61 -11.91 -11.61
N ALA A 139 1.54 -11.52 -12.87
CA ALA A 139 2.36 -10.45 -13.45
C ALA A 139 1.50 -9.64 -14.42
N VAL A 140 1.57 -8.31 -14.34
CA VAL A 140 0.76 -7.40 -15.16
C VAL A 140 1.67 -6.41 -15.88
N LYS A 141 1.30 -6.06 -17.11
CA LYS A 141 1.96 -5.01 -17.89
C LYS A 141 1.03 -3.79 -18.02
N LEU A 142 1.51 -2.62 -17.61
CA LEU A 142 0.83 -1.34 -17.87
C LEU A 142 1.13 -0.81 -19.28
N ASN A 143 0.32 0.15 -19.72
CA ASN A 143 0.51 0.91 -20.97
C ASN A 143 1.52 2.08 -20.82
N SER A 144 1.87 2.44 -19.58
CA SER A 144 2.83 3.47 -19.21
C SER A 144 3.78 2.93 -18.13
N ASP A 145 4.87 3.63 -17.83
CA ASP A 145 5.84 3.18 -16.83
C ASP A 145 5.24 3.24 -15.41
N ALA A 146 5.37 2.14 -14.66
CA ALA A 146 4.95 2.06 -13.26
C ALA A 146 5.94 2.80 -12.35
N THR A 147 5.45 3.76 -11.57
CA THR A 147 6.29 4.69 -10.80
C THR A 147 6.24 4.47 -9.29
N CYS A 148 5.12 3.97 -8.75
CA CYS A 148 5.03 3.55 -7.35
C CYS A 148 3.94 2.48 -7.12
N ILE A 149 4.02 1.79 -5.99
CA ILE A 149 3.07 0.73 -5.58
C ILE A 149 2.71 0.89 -4.10
N ASN A 150 1.46 0.55 -3.75
CA ASN A 150 0.99 0.50 -2.36
C ASN A 150 0.06 -0.70 -2.15
N VAL A 151 0.20 -1.39 -1.02
CA VAL A 151 -0.70 -2.50 -0.65
C VAL A 151 -1.89 -1.92 0.11
N LEU A 152 -3.10 -2.04 -0.44
CA LEU A 152 -4.29 -1.45 0.17
C LEU A 152 -4.73 -2.24 1.42
N PRO A 153 -5.36 -1.59 2.42
CA PRO A 153 -5.61 -2.20 3.74
C PRO A 153 -6.74 -3.22 3.78
N PHE A 154 -7.30 -3.61 2.63
CA PHE A 154 -8.35 -4.62 2.50
C PHE A 154 -7.77 -6.03 2.62
N ARG A 155 -8.45 -6.90 3.38
CA ARG A 155 -8.05 -8.29 3.60
C ARG A 155 -9.20 -9.24 3.27
N ASP A 156 -8.86 -10.40 2.74
CA ASP A 156 -9.80 -11.50 2.54
C ASP A 156 -10.10 -12.22 3.87
N TYR A 157 -10.87 -13.32 3.78
CA TYR A 157 -11.22 -14.17 4.92
C TYR A 157 -10.01 -14.93 5.50
N GLU A 158 -8.88 -15.00 4.79
CA GLU A 158 -7.61 -15.60 5.23
C GLU A 158 -6.70 -14.56 5.91
N GLY A 159 -7.05 -13.28 5.82
CA GLY A 159 -6.29 -12.16 6.37
C GLY A 159 -5.20 -11.63 5.44
N LEU A 160 -5.15 -12.10 4.19
CA LEU A 160 -4.18 -11.73 3.16
C LEU A 160 -4.69 -10.51 2.36
N SER A 161 -3.78 -9.68 1.84
CA SER A 161 -4.13 -8.41 1.16
C SER A 161 -4.90 -8.65 -0.14
N LYS A 162 -6.10 -8.08 -0.29
CA LYS A 162 -6.94 -8.28 -1.50
C LYS A 162 -6.42 -7.50 -2.71
N TYR A 163 -5.99 -6.27 -2.49
CA TYR A 163 -5.84 -5.26 -3.53
C TYR A 163 -4.50 -4.52 -3.47
N PHE A 164 -3.94 -4.25 -4.66
CA PHE A 164 -2.64 -3.60 -4.85
C PHE A 164 -2.84 -2.38 -5.75
N ALA A 165 -2.48 -1.19 -5.26
CA ALA A 165 -2.56 0.04 -6.02
C ALA A 165 -1.21 0.36 -6.68
N VAL A 166 -1.22 0.67 -7.98
CA VAL A 166 -0.02 1.02 -8.76
C VAL A 166 -0.25 2.36 -9.45
N GLY A 167 0.66 3.30 -9.23
CA GLY A 167 0.67 4.58 -9.92
C GLY A 167 1.61 4.56 -11.13
N ASP A 168 1.30 5.32 -12.16
CA ASP A 168 2.09 5.41 -13.39
C ASP A 168 2.64 6.82 -13.69
N SER A 169 3.43 6.90 -14.77
CA SER A 169 4.00 8.15 -15.27
C SER A 169 3.01 9.11 -15.95
N SER A 170 1.75 8.72 -16.18
CA SER A 170 0.68 9.57 -16.73
C SER A 170 -0.28 10.12 -15.67
N GLY A 171 -0.01 9.88 -14.38
CA GLY A 171 -0.90 10.28 -13.29
C GLY A 171 -2.16 9.41 -13.18
N ARG A 172 -2.13 8.20 -13.75
CA ARG A 172 -3.14 7.16 -13.55
C ARG A 172 -2.79 6.28 -12.37
N LEU A 173 -3.85 5.80 -11.73
CA LEU A 173 -3.84 4.91 -10.59
C LEU A 173 -4.65 3.66 -10.98
N TYR A 174 -3.96 2.53 -10.97
CA TYR A 174 -4.55 1.21 -11.20
C TYR A 174 -4.75 0.51 -9.85
N VAL A 175 -5.88 -0.13 -9.64
CA VAL A 175 -6.09 -1.06 -8.52
C VAL A 175 -6.22 -2.46 -9.08
N PHE A 176 -5.35 -3.37 -8.62
CA PHE A 176 -5.31 -4.76 -9.02
C PHE A 176 -5.85 -5.68 -7.95
N LEU A 177 -6.58 -6.71 -8.37
CA LEU A 177 -6.82 -7.91 -7.57
C LEU A 177 -5.53 -8.75 -7.46
N ARG A 178 -5.46 -9.63 -6.46
CA ARG A 178 -4.30 -10.53 -6.24
C ARG A 178 -3.89 -11.34 -7.48
N ASN A 179 -4.85 -11.77 -8.29
CA ASN A 179 -4.63 -12.53 -9.52
C ASN A 179 -4.15 -11.70 -10.72
N GLY A 180 -4.06 -10.37 -10.60
CA GLY A 180 -3.61 -9.46 -11.66
C GLY A 180 -4.72 -8.77 -12.45
N ASP A 181 -6.00 -9.06 -12.17
CA ASP A 181 -7.11 -8.37 -12.84
C ASP A 181 -7.18 -6.89 -12.43
N VAL A 182 -7.47 -6.01 -13.40
CA VAL A 182 -7.74 -4.59 -13.14
C VAL A 182 -9.12 -4.47 -12.49
N LEU A 183 -9.15 -4.09 -11.21
CA LEU A 183 -10.37 -3.74 -10.48
C LEU A 183 -10.81 -2.30 -10.76
N VAL A 184 -9.84 -1.39 -10.91
CA VAL A 184 -10.07 0.03 -11.22
C VAL A 184 -8.92 0.55 -12.10
N GLU A 185 -9.25 1.30 -13.15
CA GLU A 185 -8.36 2.29 -13.75
C GLU A 185 -8.91 3.69 -13.46
N PHE A 186 -8.08 4.58 -12.90
CA PHE A 186 -8.51 5.89 -12.42
C PHE A 186 -7.48 6.98 -12.76
N PHE A 187 -7.88 8.00 -13.52
CA PHE A 187 -7.04 9.19 -13.71
C PHE A 187 -7.19 10.10 -12.49
N THR A 188 -6.07 10.45 -11.84
CA THR A 188 -6.08 11.18 -10.56
C THR A 188 -6.55 12.63 -10.64
N THR A 189 -6.80 13.17 -11.84
CA THR A 189 -6.95 14.60 -12.18
C THR A 189 -5.66 15.43 -12.14
N CYS A 190 -4.48 14.79 -12.12
CA CYS A 190 -3.20 15.46 -12.32
C CYS A 190 -2.38 14.71 -13.39
N ASP A 191 -2.11 15.37 -14.51
CA ASP A 191 -1.26 14.86 -15.60
C ASP A 191 0.22 14.99 -15.22
N SER A 192 0.65 14.14 -14.28
CA SER A 192 1.99 14.15 -13.70
C SER A 192 2.29 12.81 -13.02
N PRO A 193 3.50 12.22 -13.19
CA PRO A 193 3.87 10.95 -12.60
C PRO A 193 3.54 10.82 -11.11
N ILE A 194 2.97 9.68 -10.70
CA ILE A 194 2.69 9.41 -9.29
C ILE A 194 3.97 8.91 -8.62
N THR A 195 4.64 9.78 -7.86
CA THR A 195 5.97 9.54 -7.30
C THR A 195 5.96 9.04 -5.85
N ALA A 196 4.83 9.17 -5.14
CA ALA A 196 4.61 8.59 -3.82
C ALA A 196 3.15 8.18 -3.63
N MET A 197 2.89 7.16 -2.81
CA MET A 197 1.53 6.71 -2.50
C MET A 197 1.45 6.09 -1.10
N VAL A 198 0.39 6.41 -0.35
CA VAL A 198 0.05 5.77 0.94
C VAL A 198 -1.45 5.59 1.06
N SER A 199 -1.90 4.50 1.71
CA SER A 199 -3.31 4.20 1.92
C SER A 199 -3.68 4.02 3.39
N TYR A 200 -4.94 4.25 3.74
CA TYR A 200 -5.48 4.00 5.08
C TYR A 200 -6.98 3.70 5.09
N MET A 201 -7.40 2.80 5.98
CA MET A 201 -8.77 2.32 6.06
C MET A 201 -9.73 3.37 6.63
N SER A 202 -10.90 3.56 6.03
CA SER A 202 -12.00 4.39 6.57
C SER A 202 -12.56 3.78 7.86
N VAL A 203 -13.31 4.57 8.62
CA VAL A 203 -14.00 4.09 9.85
C VAL A 203 -14.99 2.96 9.52
N TYR A 204 -15.56 2.99 8.31
CA TYR A 204 -16.59 2.04 7.85
C TYR A 204 -16.04 0.70 7.33
N LYS A 205 -14.72 0.54 7.23
CA LYS A 205 -14.00 -0.68 6.75
C LYS A 205 -14.25 -1.13 5.30
N ASN A 206 -15.32 -0.71 4.64
CA ASN A 206 -15.58 -0.96 3.22
C ASN A 206 -15.05 0.18 2.31
N GLU A 207 -14.44 1.22 2.87
CA GLU A 207 -13.77 2.27 2.12
C GLU A 207 -12.32 2.39 2.59
N SER A 208 -11.39 2.68 1.66
CA SER A 208 -10.02 3.09 1.98
C SER A 208 -9.75 4.43 1.31
N PHE A 209 -9.05 5.30 2.03
CA PHE A 209 -8.43 6.47 1.42
C PHE A 209 -7.10 6.09 0.81
N VAL A 210 -6.77 6.70 -0.32
CA VAL A 210 -5.46 6.60 -0.99
C VAL A 210 -4.98 8.02 -1.24
N VAL A 211 -3.79 8.34 -0.73
CA VAL A 211 -3.12 9.62 -0.96
C VAL A 211 -2.07 9.40 -2.04
N THR A 212 -2.12 10.20 -3.11
CA THR A 212 -1.10 10.22 -4.16
C THR A 212 -0.29 11.51 -4.08
N GLY A 213 1.02 11.40 -4.25
CA GLY A 213 1.95 12.52 -4.37
C GLY A 213 2.60 12.48 -5.74
N HIS A 214 2.65 13.62 -6.42
CA HIS A 214 3.02 13.71 -7.83
C HIS A 214 4.37 14.41 -8.04
N GLN A 215 4.95 14.25 -9.24
CA GLN A 215 6.18 14.95 -9.62
C GLN A 215 5.99 16.49 -9.66
N SER A 216 4.78 16.95 -9.93
CA SER A 216 4.34 18.36 -9.79
C SER A 216 4.26 18.89 -8.35
N GLY A 217 4.62 18.08 -7.35
CA GLY A 217 4.50 18.44 -5.93
C GLY A 217 3.06 18.44 -5.37
N VAL A 218 2.07 18.25 -6.25
CA VAL A 218 0.66 18.10 -5.90
C VAL A 218 0.46 16.85 -5.04
N VAL A 219 -0.31 16.97 -3.96
CA VAL A 219 -0.81 15.84 -3.16
C VAL A 219 -2.33 15.79 -3.27
N LEU A 220 -2.89 14.62 -3.54
CA LEU A 220 -4.32 14.38 -3.73
C LEU A 220 -4.84 13.30 -2.78
N LEU A 221 -6.10 13.43 -2.38
CA LEU A 221 -6.84 12.44 -1.61
C LEU A 221 -7.90 11.78 -2.51
N HIS A 222 -7.88 10.45 -2.60
CA HIS A 222 -8.87 9.64 -3.29
C HIS A 222 -9.54 8.67 -2.32
N ARG A 223 -10.73 8.18 -2.65
CA ARG A 223 -11.49 7.21 -1.85
C ARG A 223 -11.88 6.02 -2.73
N LEU A 224 -11.36 4.84 -2.39
CA LEU A 224 -11.77 3.56 -2.94
C LEU A 224 -12.87 2.97 -2.06
N ARG A 225 -13.95 2.50 -2.69
CA ARG A 225 -15.09 1.84 -2.04
C ARG A 225 -15.24 0.43 -2.58
N GLU A 226 -15.24 -0.53 -1.68
CA GLU A 226 -15.59 -1.92 -1.97
C GLU A 226 -17.12 -2.05 -2.03
N GLY A 227 -17.63 -2.67 -3.09
CA GLY A 227 -19.07 -2.88 -3.31
C GLY A 227 -19.70 -3.84 -2.30
N SER A 228 -21.02 -3.81 -2.20
CA SER A 228 -21.76 -4.75 -1.34
C SER A 228 -21.72 -6.16 -1.93
N ILE A 229 -21.35 -7.15 -1.10
CA ILE A 229 -21.50 -8.57 -1.40
C ILE A 229 -22.98 -8.84 -1.73
N GLY A 230 -23.27 -9.08 -3.01
CA GLY A 230 -24.63 -9.20 -3.52
C GLY A 230 -24.66 -9.69 -4.97
N GLU A 231 -24.30 -8.82 -5.92
CA GLU A 231 -24.46 -9.09 -7.36
C GLU A 231 -23.12 -9.20 -8.12
N ASP A 232 -22.13 -8.34 -7.83
CA ASP A 232 -20.74 -8.48 -8.30
C ASP A 232 -19.76 -8.40 -7.13
N SER A 233 -19.16 -9.54 -6.78
CA SER A 233 -18.28 -9.70 -5.61
C SER A 233 -16.93 -8.96 -5.70
N ASN A 234 -16.57 -8.50 -6.89
CA ASN A 234 -15.38 -7.69 -7.19
C ASN A 234 -15.79 -6.34 -7.82
N SER A 235 -16.89 -5.73 -7.38
CA SER A 235 -17.21 -4.34 -7.72
C SER A 235 -16.46 -3.38 -6.77
N ALA A 236 -15.81 -2.35 -7.33
CA ALA A 236 -15.24 -1.26 -6.54
C ALA A 236 -15.31 0.08 -7.30
N ALA A 237 -15.51 1.17 -6.56
CA ALA A 237 -15.61 2.52 -7.11
C ALA A 237 -14.51 3.43 -6.53
N MET A 238 -13.88 4.23 -7.38
CA MET A 238 -12.82 5.17 -6.99
C MET A 238 -13.20 6.59 -7.36
N GLU A 239 -12.98 7.52 -6.44
CA GLU A 239 -13.35 8.94 -6.58
C GLU A 239 -12.25 9.85 -6.03
N ASN A 240 -12.05 11.01 -6.68
CA ASN A 240 -11.19 12.08 -6.15
C ASN A 240 -11.97 12.81 -5.05
N VAL A 241 -11.43 12.82 -3.83
CA VAL A 241 -12.02 13.52 -2.69
C VAL A 241 -11.58 14.99 -2.69
N GLY A 242 -10.33 15.25 -3.08
CA GLY A 242 -9.81 16.59 -3.38
C GLY A 242 -8.30 16.72 -3.22
N LYS A 243 -7.77 17.89 -3.57
CA LYS A 243 -6.37 18.28 -3.40
C LYS A 243 -6.05 18.68 -1.95
N PHE A 244 -4.78 18.59 -1.55
CA PHE A 244 -4.26 19.14 -0.29
C PHE A 244 -3.77 20.58 -0.45
N ASP A 245 -4.04 21.42 0.56
CA ASP A 245 -3.75 22.85 0.53
C ASP A 245 -2.25 23.15 0.38
N GLY A 246 -1.89 24.20 -0.37
CA GLY A 246 -0.49 24.65 -0.50
C GLY A 246 0.42 23.71 -1.30
N THR A 247 -0.15 22.79 -2.10
CA THR A 247 0.60 21.85 -2.96
C THR A 247 0.65 22.27 -4.44
N GLU A 248 0.31 23.52 -4.75
CA GLU A 248 0.17 24.01 -6.15
C GLU A 248 1.53 24.26 -6.81
N ASP A 249 2.43 24.98 -6.13
CA ASP A 249 3.82 25.26 -6.56
C ASP A 249 4.83 24.34 -5.85
N GLY A 250 4.46 23.07 -5.67
CA GLY A 250 5.29 22.09 -4.95
C GLY A 250 6.46 21.57 -5.78
N LEU A 251 7.51 21.10 -5.10
CA LEU A 251 8.51 20.22 -5.70
C LEU A 251 8.07 18.75 -5.55
N GLN A 252 8.50 17.89 -6.47
CA GLN A 252 8.20 16.45 -6.51
C GLN A 252 8.06 15.82 -5.11
N VAL A 253 6.91 15.19 -4.85
CA VAL A 253 6.66 14.46 -3.62
C VAL A 253 7.47 13.16 -3.66
N THR A 254 8.33 12.94 -2.67
CA THR A 254 9.25 11.77 -2.66
C THR A 254 8.96 10.77 -1.55
N LEU A 255 8.23 11.16 -0.50
CA LEU A 255 7.72 10.27 0.54
C LEU A 255 6.30 10.71 0.94
N LEU A 256 5.46 9.73 1.29
CA LEU A 256 4.17 9.93 1.95
C LEU A 256 4.00 8.90 3.09
N GLU A 257 3.47 9.33 4.24
CA GLU A 257 3.10 8.42 5.35
C GLU A 257 1.84 8.93 6.11
N VAL A 258 1.16 8.04 6.84
CA VAL A 258 -0.05 8.36 7.63
C VAL A 258 0.16 8.08 9.12
N HIS A 259 0.43 9.14 9.88
CA HIS A 259 0.57 9.06 11.33
C HIS A 259 -0.79 9.08 12.02
N HIS A 260 -0.99 8.15 12.94
CA HIS A 260 -2.21 8.00 13.73
C HIS A 260 -1.96 8.49 15.15
N VAL A 261 -2.63 9.57 15.55
CA VAL A 261 -2.51 10.21 16.88
C VAL A 261 -3.87 10.13 17.56
N GLY A 262 -4.06 9.09 18.37
CA GLY A 262 -5.36 8.77 18.97
C GLY A 262 -6.38 8.39 17.90
N ARG A 263 -7.37 9.25 17.66
CA ARG A 263 -8.35 9.11 16.55
C ARG A 263 -8.03 9.99 15.33
N VAL A 264 -7.08 10.93 15.43
CA VAL A 264 -6.75 11.87 14.36
C VAL A 264 -5.68 11.27 13.45
N ARG A 265 -5.82 11.49 12.14
CA ARG A 265 -4.79 11.16 11.15
C ARG A 265 -4.07 12.40 10.68
N TYR A 266 -2.76 12.28 10.55
CA TYR A 266 -1.90 13.27 9.91
C TYR A 266 -1.21 12.62 8.71
N ILE A 267 -1.24 13.31 7.57
CA ILE A 267 -0.55 12.89 6.36
C ILE A 267 0.77 13.65 6.32
N LEU A 268 1.89 12.94 6.26
CA LEU A 268 3.22 13.53 6.16
C LEU A 268 3.71 13.38 4.73
N ALA A 269 4.13 14.47 4.11
CA ALA A 269 4.78 14.49 2.81
C ALA A 269 6.20 15.06 2.91
N THR A 270 7.10 14.56 2.06
CA THR A 270 8.48 15.08 1.94
C THR A 270 8.78 15.37 0.47
N ASP A 271 9.14 16.61 0.15
CA ASP A 271 9.51 17.01 -1.21
C ASP A 271 10.96 16.63 -1.60
N LEU A 272 11.38 17.00 -2.82
CA LEU A 272 12.71 16.71 -3.35
C LEU A 272 13.86 17.44 -2.61
N THR A 273 13.58 18.57 -1.94
CA THR A 273 14.57 19.25 -1.06
C THR A 273 14.66 18.62 0.32
N GLY A 274 13.66 17.81 0.68
CA GLY A 274 13.51 17.25 2.02
C GLY A 274 12.58 18.05 2.93
N LYS A 275 11.95 19.13 2.45
CA LYS A 275 10.94 19.88 3.20
C LYS A 275 9.80 18.94 3.58
N LEU A 276 9.58 18.84 4.89
CA LEU A 276 8.50 18.09 5.50
C LEU A 276 7.25 18.96 5.56
N THR A 277 6.11 18.43 5.13
CA THR A 277 4.80 19.08 5.29
C THR A 277 3.83 18.10 5.93
N VAL A 278 3.17 18.54 6.99
CA VAL A 278 2.16 17.77 7.74
C VAL A 278 0.80 18.33 7.40
N PHE A 279 -0.10 17.48 6.93
CA PHE A 279 -1.50 17.82 6.65
C PHE A 279 -2.44 17.13 7.63
N THR A 280 -3.59 17.74 7.87
CA THR A 280 -4.72 17.13 8.58
C THR A 280 -5.53 16.22 7.67
N GLU A 281 -6.35 15.35 8.26
CA GLU A 281 -7.36 14.55 7.53
C GLU A 281 -8.38 15.39 6.75
N ASN A 282 -8.55 16.68 7.11
CA ASN A 282 -9.39 17.63 6.35
C ASN A 282 -8.70 18.19 5.09
N ARG A 283 -7.44 17.78 4.83
CA ARG A 283 -6.53 18.21 3.75
C ARG A 283 -5.84 19.56 3.93
N THR A 284 -6.05 20.22 5.08
CA THR A 284 -5.38 21.48 5.41
C THR A 284 -3.95 21.25 5.92
N VAL A 285 -3.06 22.22 5.70
CA VAL A 285 -1.70 22.19 6.28
C VAL A 285 -1.77 22.40 7.81
N TYR A 286 -1.19 21.47 8.56
CA TYR A 286 -0.95 21.60 10.01
C TYR A 286 0.37 22.29 10.31
N GLY A 287 1.41 22.04 9.50
CA GLY A 287 2.71 22.69 9.64
C GLY A 287 3.74 22.18 8.62
N SER A 288 4.89 22.84 8.54
CA SER A 288 5.99 22.44 7.66
C SER A 288 7.35 22.81 8.28
N VAL A 289 8.39 22.04 7.97
CA VAL A 289 9.78 22.28 8.42
C VAL A 289 10.75 21.79 7.35
N THR A 290 11.81 22.55 7.10
CA THR A 290 12.91 22.13 6.21
C THR A 290 14.09 21.64 7.07
N PRO A 291 14.37 20.34 7.13
CA PRO A 291 15.53 19.80 7.83
C PRO A 291 16.84 20.12 7.10
N SER A 292 17.97 20.01 7.80
CA SER A 292 19.31 20.24 7.22
C SER A 292 19.79 19.13 6.27
N SER A 293 19.12 17.99 6.25
CA SER A 293 19.34 16.88 5.32
C SER A 293 18.02 16.25 4.92
N ARG A 294 17.94 15.73 3.70
CA ARG A 294 16.70 15.16 3.16
C ARG A 294 16.31 13.86 3.89
N PRO A 295 15.07 13.74 4.42
CA PRO A 295 14.57 12.49 5.00
C PRO A 295 14.55 11.36 3.95
N LEU A 296 15.05 10.19 4.35
CA LEU A 296 15.03 8.96 3.52
C LEU A 296 13.85 8.04 3.87
N VAL A 297 13.49 7.99 5.16
CA VAL A 297 12.38 7.20 5.69
C VAL A 297 11.90 7.84 7.00
N PHE A 298 10.63 7.66 7.33
CA PHE A 298 10.09 8.00 8.64
C PHE A 298 10.24 6.81 9.60
N LEU A 299 10.79 7.04 10.79
CA LEU A 299 11.02 6.00 11.79
C LEU A 299 10.08 6.17 12.99
N LYS A 300 9.11 5.25 13.11
CA LYS A 300 8.13 5.23 14.20
C LYS A 300 8.73 4.66 15.48
N GLN A 301 9.53 5.45 16.20
CA GLN A 301 10.03 5.09 17.52
C GLN A 301 8.87 5.05 18.54
N ARG A 302 8.60 3.87 19.11
CA ARG A 302 7.70 3.75 20.26
C ARG A 302 8.45 4.20 21.51
N LEU A 303 8.30 5.47 21.87
CA LEU A 303 8.78 5.99 23.15
C LEU A 303 8.08 5.23 24.29
N LEU A 304 8.89 4.66 25.18
CA LEU A 304 8.43 3.98 26.39
C LEU A 304 8.48 4.99 27.54
N PHE A 305 7.31 5.50 27.90
CA PHE A 305 7.02 6.33 29.06
C PHE A 305 5.79 5.73 29.77
#